data_AF-A0A2M8C4D1-F1
#
_entry.id   AF-A0A2M8C4D1-F1
#
_cell.length_a   1.000
_cell.length_b   1.000
_cell.length_c   1.000
_cell.angle_alpha   90.00
_cell.angle_beta   90.00
_cell.angle_gamma   90.00
#
_symmetry.space_group_name_H-M   'P 1'
#
loop_
_entity.id
_entity.type
_entity.pdbx_description
1 polymer ?
#
loop_
_entity_poly.entity_id
_entity_poly.type
_entity_poly.pdbx_seq_one_letter_code
_entity_poly.pdbx_strand_id
1 'polypeptide(L)'
;MLKRLTIENFQVHKNLTVDFDPLVTTIIGPSDVGKSAVIRALVWLATNKPAGNSFIREGSNQTKITLEVDKHNIQRIRGKSENSYILDGQEFKSFISDVPDEILKILNLSPTNFQQQHDNPFWFSETAGEV
;
A
#
# COMPACT_ATOMS: atom_id res chain seq x y z
N MET A 1 8.69 10.14 6.37
CA MET A 1 7.63 10.98 5.81
C MET A 1 7.28 10.51 4.41
N LEU A 2 6.00 10.22 4.17
CA LEU A 2 5.49 9.85 2.85
C LEU A 2 5.55 11.08 1.92
N LYS A 3 6.07 10.90 0.70
CA LYS A 3 6.21 12.00 -0.27
C LYS A 3 5.35 11.79 -1.50
N ARG A 4 5.40 10.60 -2.08
CA ARG A 4 4.70 10.29 -3.33
C ARG A 4 4.35 8.82 -3.41
N LEU A 5 3.11 8.54 -3.84
CA LEU A 5 2.63 7.21 -4.19
C LEU A 5 2.33 7.17 -5.70
N THR A 6 2.98 6.27 -6.42
CA THR A 6 2.69 5.96 -7.82
C THR A 6 2.07 4.58 -7.92
N ILE A 7 0.91 4.51 -8.58
CA ILE A 7 0.05 3.34 -8.69
C ILE A 7 -0.07 2.97 -10.18
N GLU A 8 0.37 1.77 -10.53
CA GLU A 8 0.28 1.23 -11.88
C GLU A 8 -0.55 -0.06 -11.91
N ASN A 9 -1.60 -0.06 -12.74
CA ASN A 9 -2.49 -1.20 -12.98
C ASN A 9 -3.09 -1.84 -11.71
N PHE A 10 -3.53 -1.02 -10.76
CA PHE A 10 -4.15 -1.47 -9.50
C PHE A 10 -5.63 -1.07 -9.47
N GLN A 11 -6.52 -2.06 -9.43
CA GLN A 11 -7.97 -1.88 -9.48
C GLN A 11 -8.38 -0.94 -10.65
N VAL A 12 -9.11 0.13 -10.34
CA VAL A 12 -9.60 1.11 -11.33
C VAL A 12 -8.52 2.07 -11.84
N HIS A 13 -7.30 2.05 -11.28
CA HIS A 13 -6.22 2.96 -11.68
C HIS A 13 -5.27 2.27 -12.66
N LYS A 14 -5.17 2.79 -13.89
CA LYS A 14 -4.14 2.39 -14.85
C LYS A 14 -2.79 3.01 -14.48
N ASN A 15 -2.78 4.32 -14.25
CA ASN A 15 -1.66 5.08 -13.75
C ASN A 15 -2.20 6.25 -12.93
N LEU A 16 -1.79 6.36 -11.66
CA LEU A 16 -2.12 7.46 -10.78
C LEU A 16 -0.89 7.80 -9.94
N THR A 17 -0.57 9.08 -9.83
CA THR A 17 0.45 9.58 -8.89
C THR A 17 -0.21 10.54 -7.90
N VAL A 18 0.09 10.35 -6.63
CA VAL A 18 -0.41 11.17 -5.52
C VAL A 18 0.79 11.70 -4.76
N ASP A 19 0.96 13.02 -4.76
CA ASP A 19 1.90 13.71 -3.88
C ASP A 19 1.24 13.93 -2.51
N PHE A 20 1.94 13.55 -1.44
CA PHE A 20 1.47 13.75 -0.08
C PHE A 20 1.97 15.07 0.48
N ASP A 21 1.07 15.78 1.14
CA ASP A 21 1.40 16.92 1.99
C ASP A 21 2.15 16.45 3.25
N PRO A 22 3.16 17.21 3.73
CA PRO A 22 3.90 16.88 4.96
C PRO A 22 3.05 16.73 6.22
N LEU A 23 1.87 17.32 6.27
CA LEU A 23 0.99 17.30 7.43
C LEU A 23 -0.24 16.43 7.17
N VAL A 24 -1.12 16.86 6.26
CA VAL A 24 -2.42 16.22 6.05
C VAL A 24 -2.76 16.22 4.57
N THR A 25 -2.97 15.03 4.03
CA THR A 25 -3.49 14.83 2.67
C THR A 25 -4.94 14.36 2.74
N THR A 26 -5.83 15.02 2.01
CA THR A 26 -7.24 14.60 1.89
C THR A 26 -7.57 14.28 0.43
N ILE A 27 -8.08 13.08 0.16
CA ILE A 27 -8.50 12.64 -1.17
C ILE A 27 -10.02 12.83 -1.29
N ILE A 28 -10.45 13.81 -2.07
CA ILE A 28 -11.86 14.12 -2.30
C ILE A 28 -12.32 13.73 -3.71
N GLY A 29 -13.61 13.50 -3.88
CA GLY A 29 -14.23 13.21 -5.17
C GLY A 29 -15.51 12.38 -5.05
N PRO A 30 -16.22 12.16 -6.17
CA PRO A 30 -17.47 11.40 -6.20
C PRO A 30 -17.29 9.97 -5.67
N SER A 31 -18.37 9.37 -5.17
CA SER A 31 -18.35 7.94 -4.81
C SER A 31 -17.98 7.07 -6.01
N ASP A 32 -17.37 5.92 -5.73
CA ASP A 32 -17.03 4.90 -6.73
C ASP A 32 -15.98 5.26 -7.80
N VAL A 33 -15.25 6.38 -7.63
CA VAL A 33 -14.17 6.78 -8.57
C VAL A 33 -12.79 6.20 -8.24
N GLY A 34 -12.69 5.31 -7.25
CA GLY A 34 -11.41 4.69 -6.87
C GLY A 34 -10.61 5.41 -5.77
N LYS A 35 -11.22 6.30 -4.98
CA LYS A 35 -10.55 6.92 -3.81
C LYS A 35 -9.99 5.86 -2.85
N SER A 36 -10.83 4.88 -2.49
CA SER A 36 -10.43 3.77 -1.62
C SER A 36 -9.35 2.89 -2.23
N ALA A 37 -9.23 2.83 -3.57
CA ALA A 37 -8.17 2.07 -4.23
C ALA A 37 -6.77 2.67 -3.97
N VAL A 38 -6.67 3.99 -3.75
CA VAL A 38 -5.41 4.65 -3.38
C VAL A 38 -4.94 4.15 -2.00
N ILE A 39 -5.83 4.16 -1.02
CA ILE A 39 -5.53 3.67 0.34
C ILE A 39 -5.23 2.17 0.32
N ARG A 40 -6.00 1.37 -0.42
CA ARG A 40 -5.74 -0.07 -0.58
C ARG A 40 -4.38 -0.36 -1.22
N ALA A 41 -3.94 0.44 -2.19
CA ALA A 41 -2.62 0.28 -2.79
C ALA A 41 -1.50 0.54 -1.77
N LEU A 42 -1.65 1.58 -0.94
CA LEU A 42 -0.71 1.88 0.14
C LEU A 42 -0.68 0.75 1.19
N VAL A 43 -1.85 0.27 1.64
CA VAL A 43 -1.98 -0.87 2.57
C VAL A 43 -1.31 -2.11 1.99
N TRP A 44 -1.55 -2.39 0.70
CA TRP A 44 -0.98 -3.55 0.03
C TRP A 44 0.54 -3.50 -0.04
N LEU A 45 1.11 -2.33 -0.35
CA LEU A 45 2.56 -2.12 -0.29
C LEU A 45 3.11 -2.28 1.12
N ALA A 46 2.41 -1.77 2.13
CA ALA A 46 2.89 -1.76 3.52
C ALA A 46 2.73 -3.11 4.25
N THR A 47 1.80 -3.96 3.83
CA THR A 47 1.42 -5.17 4.58
C THR A 47 1.48 -6.46 3.77
N ASN A 48 1.72 -6.38 2.46
CA ASN A 48 1.60 -7.50 1.54
C ASN A 48 0.20 -8.18 1.53
N LYS A 49 -0.85 -7.45 1.95
CA LYS A 49 -2.23 -7.96 2.02
C LYS A 49 -3.20 -7.08 1.22
N PRO A 50 -4.19 -7.66 0.53
CA PRO A 50 -4.53 -9.10 0.49
C PRO A 50 -3.55 -9.91 -0.38
N ALA A 51 -3.51 -11.22 -0.12
CA ALA A 51 -2.80 -12.17 -0.98
C ALA A 51 -3.53 -12.35 -2.33
N GLY A 52 -2.85 -12.99 -3.29
CA GLY A 52 -3.41 -13.27 -4.61
C GLY A 52 -3.10 -12.18 -5.64
N ASN A 53 -4.03 -11.96 -6.56
CA ASN A 53 -3.88 -11.07 -7.72
C ASN A 53 -5.19 -10.40 -8.17
N SER A 54 -6.27 -10.48 -7.37
CA SER A 54 -7.58 -9.90 -7.70
C SER A 54 -7.58 -8.37 -7.78
N PHE A 55 -6.56 -7.72 -7.20
CA PHE A 55 -6.35 -6.28 -7.27
C PHE A 55 -5.62 -5.83 -8.54
N ILE A 56 -5.08 -6.74 -9.35
CA ILE A 56 -4.49 -6.38 -10.65
C ILE A 56 -5.61 -5.91 -11.57
N ARG A 57 -5.43 -4.76 -12.21
CA ARG A 57 -6.40 -4.21 -13.16
C ARG A 57 -6.67 -5.20 -14.30
N GLU A 58 -7.94 -5.35 -14.66
CA GLU A 58 -8.33 -6.18 -15.81
C GLU A 58 -7.60 -5.76 -17.11
N GLY A 59 -7.17 -6.76 -17.88
CA GLY A 59 -6.35 -6.55 -19.08
C GLY A 59 -4.87 -6.26 -18.81
N SER A 60 -4.42 -6.21 -17.55
CA SER A 60 -3.01 -6.04 -17.18
C SER A 60 -2.40 -7.35 -16.68
N ASN A 61 -1.12 -7.59 -16.97
CA ASN A 61 -0.40 -8.79 -16.53
C ASN A 61 0.25 -8.63 -15.15
N GLN A 62 0.42 -7.38 -14.70
CA GLN A 62 1.09 -7.02 -13.45
C GLN A 62 0.55 -5.70 -12.90
N THR A 63 0.75 -5.49 -11.60
CA THR A 63 0.61 -4.22 -10.91
C THR A 63 1.93 -3.85 -10.24
N LYS A 64 2.18 -2.55 -10.13
CA LYS A 64 3.32 -1.99 -9.42
C LYS A 64 2.86 -0.80 -8.60
N ILE A 65 3.18 -0.81 -7.31
CA ILE A 65 3.03 0.34 -6.42
C ILE A 65 4.42 0.81 -6.06
N THR A 66 4.67 2.11 -6.17
CA THR A 66 5.93 2.74 -5.77
C THR A 66 5.63 3.81 -4.74
N LEU A 67 6.34 3.78 -3.61
CA LEU A 67 6.23 4.74 -2.53
C LEU A 67 7.60 5.38 -2.28
N GLU A 68 7.63 6.70 -2.39
CA GLU A 68 8.75 7.51 -1.93
C GLU A 68 8.49 7.89 -0.46
N VAL A 69 9.37 7.43 0.42
CA VAL A 69 9.33 7.69 1.86
C VAL A 69 10.69 8.15 2.34
N ASP A 70 10.75 9.34 2.94
CA ASP A 70 12.00 9.99 3.36
C ASP A 70 13.03 10.12 2.23
N LYS A 71 14.04 9.25 2.23
CA LYS A 71 15.11 9.16 1.21
C LYS A 71 15.10 7.83 0.45
N HIS A 72 14.09 7.00 0.70
CA HIS A 72 13.96 5.65 0.19
C HIS A 72 12.85 5.56 -0.85
N ASN A 73 13.08 4.73 -1.86
CA ASN A 73 12.10 4.33 -2.87
C ASN A 73 11.76 2.85 -2.65
N ILE A 74 10.52 2.58 -2.27
CA ILE A 74 10.01 1.23 -2.05
C ILE A 74 9.06 0.90 -3.20
N GLN A 75 9.30 -0.21 -3.88
CA GLN A 75 8.42 -0.72 -4.93
C GLN A 75 7.89 -2.08 -4.53
N ARG A 76 6.62 -2.30 -4.83
CA ARG A 76 5.94 -3.57 -4.64
C ARG A 76 5.32 -3.99 -5.97
N ILE A 77 5.82 -5.09 -6.52
CA ILE A 77 5.43 -5.61 -7.83
C ILE A 77 4.76 -6.98 -7.66
N ARG A 78 3.63 -7.16 -8.35
CA ARG A 78 2.92 -8.44 -8.42
C ARG A 78 2.39 -8.67 -9.82
N GLY A 79 2.75 -9.80 -10.40
CA GLY A 79 2.22 -10.32 -11.66
C GLY A 79 1.90 -11.81 -11.55
N LYS A 80 1.68 -12.47 -12.70
CA LYS A 80 1.44 -13.92 -12.75
C LYS A 80 2.64 -14.74 -12.27
N SER A 81 3.84 -14.35 -12.68
CA SER A 81 5.11 -15.00 -12.32
C SER A 81 6.01 -14.13 -11.45
N GLU A 82 5.66 -12.87 -11.26
CA GLU A 82 6.47 -11.90 -10.53
C GLU A 82 5.88 -11.59 -9.17
N ASN A 83 6.73 -11.62 -8.16
CA ASN A 83 6.39 -11.28 -6.80
C ASN A 83 7.64 -10.72 -6.11
N SER A 84 7.79 -9.40 -6.13
CA SER A 84 9.01 -8.76 -5.61
C SER A 84 8.71 -7.50 -4.82
N TYR A 85 9.61 -7.21 -3.89
CA TYR A 85 9.82 -5.89 -3.36
C TYR A 85 11.15 -5.36 -3.90
N ILE A 86 11.24 -4.06 -4.11
CA ILE A 86 12.49 -3.39 -4.45
C ILE A 86 12.67 -2.22 -3.47
N LEU A 87 13.79 -2.15 -2.78
CA LEU A 87 14.17 -1.03 -1.92
C LEU A 87 15.43 -0.40 -2.51
N ASP A 88 15.34 0.84 -2.99
CA ASP A 88 16.48 1.59 -3.55
C ASP A 88 17.29 0.82 -4.62
N GLY A 89 16.59 0.00 -5.41
CA GLY A 89 17.19 -0.85 -6.45
C GLY A 89 17.61 -2.24 -6.00
N GLN A 90 17.62 -2.53 -4.69
CA GLN A 90 17.83 -3.87 -4.16
C GLN A 90 16.54 -4.68 -4.25
N GLU A 91 16.59 -5.82 -4.93
CA GLU A 91 15.43 -6.68 -5.16
C GLU A 91 15.32 -7.80 -4.12
N PHE A 92 14.12 -7.97 -3.58
CA PHE A 92 13.73 -9.03 -2.65
C PHE A 92 12.66 -9.88 -3.33
N LYS A 93 12.91 -11.19 -3.52
CA LYS A 93 11.97 -12.14 -4.15
C LYS A 93 11.57 -13.31 -3.24
N SER A 94 12.32 -13.56 -2.17
CA SER A 94 12.19 -14.74 -1.31
C SER A 94 11.41 -14.46 -0.01
N PHE A 95 10.26 -13.79 -0.10
CA PHE A 95 9.38 -13.54 1.04
C PHE A 95 8.05 -14.27 0.82
N ILE A 96 7.60 -15.03 1.82
CA ILE A 96 6.44 -15.93 1.71
C ILE A 96 5.15 -15.12 1.86
N SER A 97 4.91 -14.57 3.05
CA SER A 97 3.74 -13.74 3.34
C SER A 97 4.09 -12.34 3.79
N ASP A 98 5.25 -12.17 4.41
CA ASP A 98 5.55 -10.94 5.15
C ASP A 98 6.40 -9.98 4.33
N VAL A 99 6.32 -8.71 4.69
CA VAL A 99 7.13 -7.65 4.09
C VAL A 99 8.57 -7.79 4.59
N PRO A 100 9.60 -7.64 3.74
CA PRO A 100 11.00 -7.68 4.18
C PRO A 100 11.29 -6.75 5.36
N ASP A 101 12.08 -7.21 6.33
CA ASP A 101 12.38 -6.49 7.59
C ASP A 101 12.93 -5.08 7.37
N GLU A 102 13.74 -4.88 6.34
CA GLU A 102 14.31 -3.58 5.98
C GLU A 102 13.21 -2.58 5.59
N ILE A 103 12.21 -3.04 4.83
CA ILE A 103 11.08 -2.23 4.40
C ILE A 103 10.15 -1.95 5.58
N LEU A 104 9.90 -2.95 6.44
CA LEU A 104 9.11 -2.77 7.67
C LEU A 104 9.71 -1.70 8.58
N LYS A 105 11.03 -1.71 8.79
CA LYS A 105 11.73 -0.72 9.60
C LYS A 105 11.62 0.69 9.04
N ILE A 106 11.68 0.84 7.72
CA ILE A 106 11.56 2.15 7.05
C ILE A 106 10.13 2.67 7.11
N LEU A 107 9.15 1.83 6.79
CA LEU A 107 7.75 2.25 6.80
C LEU A 107 7.25 2.52 8.21
N ASN A 108 7.64 1.66 9.17
CA ASN A 108 7.13 1.68 10.54
C ASN A 108 5.59 1.78 10.58
N LEU A 109 4.94 1.05 9.66
CA LEU A 109 3.49 0.97 9.54
C LEU A 109 3.03 -0.43 9.92
N SER A 110 1.94 -0.48 10.66
CA SER A 110 1.25 -1.69 11.06
C SER A 110 -0.25 -1.56 10.72
N PRO A 111 -1.04 -2.65 10.78
CA PRO A 111 -2.47 -2.58 10.51
C PRO A 111 -3.22 -1.53 11.33
N THR A 112 -2.80 -1.23 12.55
CA THR A 112 -3.44 -0.23 13.43
C THR A 112 -3.29 1.21 12.91
N ASN A 113 -2.35 1.47 12.00
CA ASN A 113 -2.20 2.77 11.36
C ASN A 113 -3.22 3.01 10.25
N PHE A 114 -4.04 2.01 9.91
CA PHE A 114 -5.07 2.08 8.88
C PHE A 114 -6.45 1.91 9.51
N GLN A 115 -7.34 2.88 9.28
CA GLN A 115 -8.72 2.82 9.73
C GLN A 115 -9.65 2.86 8.50
N GLN A 116 -10.47 1.83 8.35
CA GLN A 116 -11.51 1.73 7.32
C GLN A 116 -12.81 2.38 7.79
N GLN A 117 -13.70 2.62 6.82
CA GLN A 117 -15.00 3.25 7.06
C GLN A 117 -15.88 2.53 8.08
N HIS A 118 -15.74 1.21 8.20
CA HIS A 118 -16.54 0.37 9.11
C HIS A 118 -15.75 -0.11 10.32
N ASP A 119 -14.51 0.35 10.49
CA ASP A 119 -13.72 0.00 11.65
C ASP A 119 -14.25 0.75 12.86
N ASN A 120 -14.30 0.05 13.99
CA ASN A 120 -14.67 0.70 15.24
C ASN A 120 -13.62 1.77 15.60
N PRO A 121 -14.02 2.82 16.35
CA PRO A 121 -13.05 3.81 16.81
C PRO A 121 -12.02 3.15 17.73
N PHE A 122 -10.77 3.09 17.26
CA PHE A 122 -9.64 2.65 18.04
C PHE A 122 -9.61 3.39 19.40
N TRP A 123 -9.29 2.67 20.48
CA TRP A 123 -9.36 3.08 21.90
C TRP A 123 -10.73 3.17 22.57
N PHE A 124 -11.83 3.39 21.84
CA PHE A 124 -13.15 3.47 22.49
C PHE A 124 -13.88 2.13 22.54
N SER A 125 -13.51 1.19 21.67
CA SER A 125 -14.18 -0.11 21.53
C SER A 125 -13.33 -1.32 21.93
N GLU A 126 -12.01 -1.16 22.06
CA GLU A 126 -11.10 -2.27 22.38
C GLU A 126 -10.64 -2.15 23.83
N THR A 127 -10.87 -3.22 24.59
CA THR A 127 -10.37 -3.33 25.97
C THR A 127 -8.89 -3.69 25.96
N ALA A 128 -8.18 -3.49 27.08
CA ALA A 128 -6.75 -3.73 27.19
C ALA A 128 -6.28 -5.17 26.86
N GLY A 129 -7.20 -6.12 26.70
CA GLY A 129 -6.92 -7.51 26.29
C GLY A 129 -7.13 -7.80 24.80
N GLU A 130 -7.57 -6.84 24.01
CA GLU A 130 -7.93 -7.00 22.58
C GLU A 130 -6.91 -6.34 21.63
N VAL A 131 -5.89 -5.66 22.18
CA VAL A 131 -4.82 -4.94 21.45
C VAL A 131 -3.50 -5.71 21.50
#